data_AF-A0A6I5C6Y0-F1
#
_entry.id   AF-A0A6I5C6Y0-F1
#
_cell.length_a   1.000
_cell.length_b   1.000
_cell.length_c   1.000
_cell.angle_alpha   90.00
_cell.angle_beta   90.00
_cell.angle_gamma   90.00
#
_symmetry.space_group_name_H-M   'P 1'
#
loop_
_entity.id
_entity.type
_entity.pdbx_description
1 polymer ?
#
loop_
_entity_poly.entity_id
_entity_poly.type
_entity_poly.pdbx_seq_one_letter_code
_entity_poly.pdbx_strand_id
1 'polypeptide(L)'
;MLALVNNERAKAGCSALTANPALAAAAQAHSEDMAAHRNMSHTGSDGSAPGDRITAAGYTWSTYGENVAYGYTSAAQVMAAWMDSPGHRANIL
;
A
#
# COMPACT_ATOMS: atom_id res chain seq x y z
N MET A 1 -1.83 3.61 9.83
CA MET A 1 -0.81 3.27 8.82
C MET A 1 -0.02 4.49 8.36
N LEU A 2 -0.64 5.52 7.75
CA LEU A 2 0.07 6.68 7.19
C LEU A 2 1.04 7.38 8.16
N ALA A 3 0.67 7.53 9.43
CA ALA A 3 1.56 8.13 10.44
C ALA A 3 2.88 7.33 10.63
N LEU A 4 2.83 6.00 10.55
CA LEU A 4 4.01 5.15 10.63
C LEU A 4 4.90 5.31 9.38
N VAL A 5 4.28 5.35 8.19
CA VAL A 5 4.98 5.64 6.93
C VAL A 5 5.72 6.97 7.02
N ASN A 6 5.03 8.04 7.44
CA ASN A 6 5.62 9.36 7.53
C ASN A 6 6.70 9.47 8.62
N ASN A 7 6.64 8.65 9.67
CA ASN A 7 7.72 8.55 10.66
C ASN A 7 9.00 7.96 10.03
N GLU A 8 8.89 6.85 9.30
CA GLU A 8 10.04 6.27 8.60
C GLU A 8 10.60 7.19 7.51
N ARG A 9 9.72 7.87 6.76
CA ARG A 9 10.13 8.88 5.77
C ARG A 9 10.89 10.04 6.41
N ALA A 10 10.42 10.55 7.55
CA ALA A 10 11.10 11.63 8.26
C ALA A 10 12.51 11.21 8.73
N LYS A 11 12.68 9.98 9.23
CA LYS A 11 14.00 9.44 9.62
C LYS A 11 14.98 9.37 8.45
N ALA A 12 14.48 9.13 7.23
CA ALA A 12 15.27 9.07 6.01
C ALA A 12 15.46 10.44 5.31
N GLY A 13 14.87 11.52 5.84
CA GLY A 13 14.90 12.84 5.21
C GLY A 13 13.93 13.01 4.04
N CYS A 14 13.01 12.06 3.83
CA CYS A 14 11.97 12.14 2.80
C CYS A 14 10.79 13.03 3.26
N SER A 15 10.18 13.76 2.32
CA SER A 15 8.98 14.55 2.60
C SER A 15 7.79 13.66 2.96
N ALA A 16 6.93 14.13 3.87
CA ALA A 16 5.73 13.40 4.28
C ALA A 16 4.75 13.20 3.11
N LEU A 17 4.09 12.04 3.08
CA LEU A 17 2.98 11.74 2.18
C LEU A 17 1.67 12.27 2.76
N THR A 18 0.73 12.59 1.86
CA THR A 18 -0.63 13.05 2.22
C THR A 18 -1.65 11.95 1.92
N ALA A 19 -2.62 11.76 2.81
CA ALA A 19 -3.72 10.83 2.57
C ALA A 19 -4.58 11.29 1.39
N ASN A 20 -4.98 10.36 0.53
CA ASN A 20 -5.97 10.60 -0.50
C ASN A 20 -7.13 9.60 -0.34
N PRO A 21 -8.39 10.06 -0.23
CA PRO A 21 -9.53 9.18 0.03
C PRO A 21 -9.83 8.20 -1.12
N ALA A 22 -9.57 8.58 -2.38
CA ALA A 22 -9.75 7.68 -3.52
C ALA A 22 -8.75 6.53 -3.50
N LEU A 23 -7.48 6.82 -3.18
CA LEU A 23 -6.45 5.78 -3.02
C LEU A 23 -6.73 4.88 -1.81
N ALA A 24 -7.23 5.44 -0.72
CA ALA A 24 -7.62 4.66 0.46
C ALA A 24 -8.76 3.68 0.14
N ALA A 25 -9.78 4.14 -0.62
CA ALA A 25 -10.87 3.28 -1.07
C ALA A 25 -10.38 2.15 -1.99
N ALA A 26 -9.50 2.47 -2.95
CA ALA A 26 -8.91 1.45 -3.84
C ALA A 26 -8.09 0.40 -3.07
N ALA A 27 -7.27 0.83 -2.11
CA ALA A 27 -6.46 -0.07 -1.29
C ALA A 27 -7.32 -0.94 -0.36
N GLN A 28 -8.41 -0.39 0.20
CA GLN A 28 -9.35 -1.13 1.03
C GLN A 28 -10.06 -2.21 0.22
N ALA A 29 -10.60 -1.86 -0.96
CA ALA A 29 -11.27 -2.81 -1.84
C ALA A 29 -10.33 -3.95 -2.27
N HIS A 30 -9.07 -3.65 -2.59
CA HIS A 30 -8.07 -4.68 -2.91
C HIS A 30 -7.74 -5.59 -1.71
N SER A 31 -7.68 -5.02 -0.51
CA SER A 31 -7.45 -5.82 0.71
C SER A 31 -8.63 -6.76 0.99
N GLU A 32 -9.85 -6.30 0.77
CA GLU A 32 -11.07 -7.11 0.88
C GLU A 32 -11.12 -8.20 -0.19
N ASP A 33 -10.73 -7.89 -1.43
CA ASP A 33 -10.63 -8.86 -2.53
C ASP A 33 -9.63 -9.98 -2.21
N MET A 34 -8.42 -9.62 -1.77
CA MET A 34 -7.40 -10.60 -1.36
C MET A 34 -7.90 -11.49 -0.22
N ALA A 35 -8.62 -10.92 0.75
CA ALA A 35 -9.18 -11.66 1.88
C ALA A 35 -10.30 -12.61 1.43
N ALA A 36 -11.21 -12.15 0.56
CA ALA A 36 -12.32 -12.95 0.03
C ALA A 36 -11.82 -14.15 -0.79
N HIS A 37 -10.75 -13.96 -1.57
CA HIS A 37 -10.18 -14.99 -2.44
C HIS A 37 -9.04 -15.78 -1.78
N ARG A 38 -8.68 -15.46 -0.53
CA ARG A 38 -7.59 -16.10 0.22
C ARG A 38 -6.26 -16.10 -0.55
N ASN A 39 -6.01 -15.04 -1.29
CA ASN A 39 -4.84 -14.91 -2.16
C ASN A 39 -4.20 -13.53 -1.97
N MET A 40 -2.96 -13.52 -1.48
CA MET A 40 -2.19 -12.29 -1.34
C MET A 40 -1.44 -12.02 -2.64
N SER A 41 -1.83 -10.98 -3.36
CA SER A 41 -1.34 -10.67 -4.70
C SER A 41 -1.42 -9.17 -4.98
N HIS A 42 -0.57 -8.67 -5.88
CA HIS A 42 -0.72 -7.32 -6.45
C HIS A 42 -1.83 -7.26 -7.52
N THR A 43 -2.12 -8.41 -8.14
CA THR A 43 -3.19 -8.57 -9.13
C THR A 43 -4.49 -8.92 -8.41
N GLY A 44 -5.55 -8.16 -8.68
CA GLY A 44 -6.90 -8.43 -8.17
C GLY A 44 -7.48 -9.71 -8.78
N SER A 45 -8.51 -10.27 -8.14
CA SER A 45 -9.21 -11.46 -8.63
C SER A 45 -9.86 -11.28 -10.02
N ASP A 46 -10.14 -10.04 -10.38
CA ASP A 46 -10.64 -9.60 -11.69
C ASP A 46 -9.53 -9.38 -12.74
N GLY A 47 -8.27 -9.61 -12.38
CA GLY A 47 -7.11 -9.38 -13.22
C GLY A 47 -6.55 -7.95 -13.18
N SER A 48 -7.14 -7.05 -12.38
CA SER A 48 -6.67 -5.66 -12.28
C SER A 48 -5.26 -5.55 -11.70
N ALA A 49 -4.42 -4.70 -12.31
CA ALA A 49 -3.18 -4.25 -11.72
C ALA A 49 -3.42 -3.06 -10.77
N PRO A 50 -2.46 -2.71 -9.88
CA PRO A 50 -2.62 -1.56 -8.99
C PRO A 50 -2.93 -0.24 -9.72
N GLY A 51 -2.29 -0.01 -10.87
CA GLY A 51 -2.55 1.16 -11.71
C GLY A 51 -3.98 1.23 -12.26
N ASP A 52 -4.58 0.08 -12.59
CA ASP A 52 -5.97 0.01 -13.04
C ASP A 52 -6.91 0.41 -11.90
N ARG A 53 -6.67 -0.10 -10.69
CA ARG A 53 -7.45 0.24 -9.49
C ARG A 53 -7.32 1.72 -9.11
N ILE A 54 -6.12 2.30 -9.23
CA ILE A 54 -5.90 3.74 -9.00
C ILE A 54 -6.68 4.57 -10.03
N THR A 55 -6.64 4.17 -11.29
CA THR A 55 -7.36 4.85 -12.39
C THR A 55 -8.87 4.74 -12.22
N ALA A 56 -9.37 3.56 -11.87
CA ALA A 56 -10.79 3.32 -11.59
C ALA A 56 -11.30 4.14 -10.39
N ALA A 57 -10.43 4.41 -9.41
CA ALA A 57 -10.73 5.31 -8.29
C ALA A 57 -10.77 6.79 -8.68
N GLY A 58 -10.43 7.14 -9.93
CA GLY A 58 -10.44 8.51 -10.44
C GLY A 58 -9.26 9.36 -9.99
N TYR A 59 -8.18 8.75 -9.49
CA TYR A 59 -6.96 9.48 -9.13
C TYR A 59 -6.08 9.66 -10.36
N THR A 60 -5.56 10.87 -10.58
CA THR A 60 -4.60 11.15 -11.67
C THR A 60 -3.18 10.89 -11.16
N TRP A 61 -2.42 10.05 -11.86
CA TRP A 61 -1.10 9.61 -11.43
C TRP A 61 -0.13 9.46 -12.60
N SER A 62 1.17 9.47 -12.28
CA SER A 62 2.27 9.23 -13.23
C SER A 62 3.18 8.07 -12.82
N THR A 63 3.17 7.71 -11.54
CA THR A 63 3.85 6.53 -10.99
C THR A 63 3.08 6.01 -9.77
N TYR A 64 3.33 4.77 -9.36
CA TYR A 64 2.75 4.15 -8.18
C TYR A 64 3.71 3.13 -7.56
N GLY A 65 3.49 2.85 -6.27
CA GLY A 65 4.03 1.69 -5.57
C GLY A 65 2.92 1.08 -4.73
N GLU A 66 2.91 -0.23 -4.59
CA GLU A 66 1.95 -0.96 -3.75
C GLU A 66 2.72 -1.87 -2.79
N ASN A 67 2.39 -1.77 -1.50
CA ASN A 67 2.82 -2.72 -0.49
C ASN A 67 1.59 -3.42 0.07
N VAL A 68 1.61 -4.75 0.11
CA VAL A 68 0.57 -5.59 0.71
C VAL A 68 1.14 -6.40 1.87
N ALA A 69 0.29 -6.78 2.83
CA ALA A 69 0.70 -7.59 3.97
C ALA A 69 -0.47 -8.46 4.48
N TYR A 70 -0.16 -9.65 4.99
CA TYR A 70 -1.12 -10.58 5.60
C TYR A 70 -0.48 -11.29 6.81
N GLY A 71 -1.29 -11.66 7.80
CA GLY A 71 -0.85 -12.47 8.95
C GLY A 71 -0.27 -11.69 10.14
N TYR A 72 -0.28 -10.36 10.11
CA TYR A 72 0.19 -9.51 11.20
C TYR A 72 -0.96 -9.06 12.11
N THR A 73 -0.68 -8.87 13.40
CA THR A 73 -1.72 -8.48 14.38
C THR A 73 -1.79 -6.97 14.61
N SER A 74 -0.87 -6.19 14.03
CA SER A 74 -0.88 -4.73 14.14
C SER A 74 -0.18 -4.03 12.98
N ALA A 75 -0.55 -2.77 12.74
CA ALA A 75 0.12 -1.93 11.74
C ALA A 75 1.61 -1.68 12.05
N ALA A 76 2.01 -1.70 13.32
CA ALA A 76 3.41 -1.54 13.72
C ALA A 76 4.26 -2.74 13.28
N GLN A 77 3.73 -3.97 13.42
CA GLN A 77 4.40 -5.17 12.91
C GLN A 77 4.50 -5.17 11.38
N VAL A 78 3.44 -4.76 10.68
CA VAL A 78 3.47 -4.61 9.21
C VAL A 78 4.54 -3.61 8.80
N MET A 79 4.61 -2.45 9.46
CA MET A 79 5.62 -1.44 9.17
C MET A 79 7.04 -1.99 9.38
N ALA A 80 7.30 -2.67 10.49
CA ALA A 80 8.60 -3.28 10.75
C ALA A 80 8.99 -4.30 9.65
N ALA A 81 8.06 -5.17 9.25
CA ALA A 81 8.28 -6.15 8.20
C ALA A 81 8.54 -5.50 6.82
N TRP A 82 7.80 -4.44 6.48
CA TRP A 82 8.06 -3.70 5.23
C TRP A 82 9.41 -2.98 5.24
N MET A 83 9.82 -2.42 6.37
CA MET A 83 11.13 -1.76 6.47
C MET A 83 12.31 -2.73 6.45
N ASP A 84 12.11 -3.99 6.86
CA ASP A 84 13.12 -5.05 6.76
C ASP A 84 13.22 -5.68 5.35
N SER A 85 12.21 -5.42 4.49
CA SER A 85 12.15 -5.94 3.13
C SER A 85 12.62 -4.90 2.10
N PRO A 86 13.70 -5.14 1.33
CA PRO A 86 14.26 -4.14 0.42
C PRO A 86 13.26 -3.57 -0.59
N GLY A 87 12.41 -4.41 -1.18
CA GLY A 87 11.39 -3.98 -2.16
C GLY A 87 10.31 -3.10 -1.54
N HIS A 88 9.75 -3.51 -0.40
CA HIS A 88 8.73 -2.72 0.29
C HIS A 88 9.29 -1.42 0.86
N ARG A 89 10.52 -1.45 1.38
CA ARG A 89 11.24 -0.27 1.87
C ARG A 89 11.48 0.75 0.76
N ALA A 90 11.86 0.29 -0.44
CA ALA A 90 12.07 1.17 -1.58
C ALA A 90 10.79 1.91 -2.01
N ASN A 91 9.59 1.34 -1.80
CA ASN A 91 8.33 2.05 -2.04
C ASN A 91 8.03 3.10 -0.95
N ILE A 92 8.52 2.90 0.28
CA ILE A 92 8.23 3.78 1.43
C ILE A 92 9.14 5.01 1.45
N LEU A 93 10.40 4.89 1.02
CA LEU A 93 11.43 5.94 1.12
C LEU A 93 11.63 6.64 -0.22
#